data_AF-G2NFY0-F1
#
_entry.id   AF-G2NFY0-F1
#
_cell.length_a   1.000
_cell.length_b   1.000
_cell.length_c   1.000
_cell.angle_alpha   90.00
_cell.angle_beta   90.00
_cell.angle_gamma   90.00
#
_symmetry.space_group_name_H-M   'P 1'
#
loop_
_entity.id
_entity.type
_entity.pdbx_description
1 polymer ?
#
loop_
_entity_poly.entity_id
_entity_poly.type
_entity_poly.pdbx_seq_one_letter_code
_entity_poly.pdbx_strand_id
1 'polypeptide(L)'
;MEAERLIEAGRRALAGSRGAPAVMAEAWQAQALARTIGGRLARCGPAEVRAEARELGEIGVPGTMAIDHPVVPAGEVRASLLTEVVDARAALTALGCLLGEVGIALVGIACDTEDGLYWQCIEAIDAVDESVDRVHGMLRRLAELPPDHGFESAHAHEQDCEDGPCREREQGHERAGPGEALRGRAESWPVTS
;
A
#
# COMPACT_ATOMS: atom_id res chain seq x y z
N MET A 1 13.42 -10.99 0.37
CA MET A 1 13.13 -11.77 -0.85
C MET A 1 12.87 -10.81 -2.00
N GLU A 2 13.22 -11.21 -3.23
CA GLU A 2 12.98 -10.46 -4.47
C GLU A 2 11.48 -10.42 -4.82
N ALA A 3 11.04 -9.30 -5.41
CA ALA A 3 9.65 -9.09 -5.82
C ALA A 3 9.12 -10.21 -6.73
N GLU A 4 9.88 -10.56 -7.77
CA GLU A 4 9.48 -11.58 -8.76
C GLU A 4 9.24 -12.94 -8.13
N ARG A 5 10.07 -13.34 -7.14
CA ARG A 5 9.89 -14.60 -6.42
C ARG A 5 8.61 -14.63 -5.59
N LEU A 6 8.27 -13.51 -4.94
CA LEU A 6 7.04 -13.38 -4.17
C LEU A 6 5.79 -13.37 -5.06
N ILE A 7 5.88 -12.71 -6.22
CA ILE A 7 4.82 -12.69 -7.22
C ILE A 7 4.56 -14.11 -7.74
N GLU A 8 5.62 -14.81 -8.13
CA GLU A 8 5.53 -16.18 -8.63
C GLU A 8 5.01 -17.16 -7.55
N ALA A 9 5.39 -16.98 -6.28
CA ALA A 9 4.78 -17.71 -5.18
C ALA A 9 3.26 -17.46 -5.08
N GLY A 10 2.83 -16.22 -5.33
CA GLY A 10 1.41 -15.85 -5.37
C GLY A 10 0.65 -16.49 -6.51
N ARG A 11 1.24 -16.53 -7.71
CA ARG A 11 0.63 -17.19 -8.87
C ARG A 11 0.40 -18.68 -8.61
N ARG A 12 1.39 -19.36 -8.00
CA ARG A 12 1.25 -20.77 -7.61
C ARG A 12 0.19 -20.98 -6.53
N ALA A 13 0.12 -20.09 -5.54
CA ALA A 13 -0.89 -20.15 -4.50
C ALA A 13 -2.30 -19.98 -5.09
N LEU A 14 -2.49 -18.97 -5.95
CA LEU A 14 -3.74 -18.72 -6.67
C LEU A 14 -4.16 -19.92 -7.54
N ALA A 15 -3.22 -20.51 -8.29
CA ALA A 15 -3.50 -21.70 -9.10
C ALA A 15 -3.89 -22.93 -8.26
N GLY A 16 -3.47 -22.97 -6.99
CA GLY A 16 -3.85 -24.00 -6.03
C GLY A 16 -5.15 -23.70 -5.27
N SER A 17 -5.63 -22.46 -5.29
CA SER A 17 -6.81 -22.02 -4.55
C SER A 17 -8.09 -22.65 -5.09
N ARG A 18 -8.98 -23.06 -4.17
CA ARG A 18 -10.27 -23.66 -4.50
C ARG A 18 -11.38 -22.96 -3.72
N GLY A 19 -12.40 -22.52 -4.45
CA GLY A 19 -13.57 -21.84 -3.89
C GLY A 19 -13.31 -20.39 -3.48
N ALA A 20 -14.40 -19.69 -3.20
CA ALA A 20 -14.40 -18.24 -2.95
C ALA A 20 -13.43 -17.78 -1.84
N PRO A 21 -13.39 -18.40 -0.64
CA PRO A 21 -12.55 -17.90 0.44
C PRO A 21 -11.05 -17.93 0.12
N ALA A 22 -10.58 -18.99 -0.56
CA ALA A 22 -9.18 -19.14 -0.91
C ALA A 22 -8.77 -18.14 -2.01
N VAL A 23 -9.62 -17.93 -3.01
CA VAL A 23 -9.37 -16.93 -4.07
C VAL A 23 -9.38 -15.51 -3.49
N MET A 24 -10.34 -15.19 -2.62
CA MET A 24 -10.41 -13.89 -1.94
C MET A 24 -9.17 -13.62 -1.06
N ALA A 25 -8.67 -14.64 -0.36
CA ALA A 25 -7.44 -14.52 0.42
C ALA A 25 -6.21 -14.24 -0.47
N GLU A 26 -6.09 -14.91 -1.61
CA GLU A 26 -4.99 -14.67 -2.55
C GLU A 26 -5.11 -13.31 -3.25
N ALA A 27 -6.33 -12.85 -3.56
CA ALA A 27 -6.56 -11.50 -4.06
C ALA A 27 -6.10 -10.44 -3.07
N TRP A 28 -6.41 -10.61 -1.78
CA TRP A 28 -5.94 -9.72 -0.73
C TRP A 28 -4.41 -9.71 -0.61
N GLN A 29 -3.77 -10.89 -0.69
CA GLN A 29 -2.30 -11.00 -0.66
C GLN A 29 -1.65 -10.32 -1.88
N ALA A 30 -2.24 -10.47 -3.07
CA ALA A 30 -1.79 -9.79 -4.28
C ALA A 30 -1.89 -8.26 -4.12
N GLN A 31 -2.98 -7.76 -3.54
CA GLN A 31 -3.16 -6.33 -3.27
C GLN A 31 -2.16 -5.80 -2.23
N ALA A 32 -1.90 -6.57 -1.16
CA ALA A 32 -0.88 -6.22 -0.17
C ALA A 32 0.53 -6.16 -0.80
N LEU A 33 0.83 -7.08 -1.72
CA LEU A 33 2.08 -7.08 -2.47
C LEU A 33 2.18 -5.89 -3.41
N ALA A 34 1.10 -5.57 -4.15
CA ALA A 34 1.02 -4.40 -5.03
C ALA A 34 1.30 -3.11 -4.26
N ARG A 35 0.66 -2.91 -3.11
CA ARG A 35 0.89 -1.74 -2.24
C ARG A 35 2.33 -1.65 -1.75
N THR A 36 2.92 -2.78 -1.36
CA THR A 36 4.30 -2.80 -0.85
C THR A 36 5.31 -2.50 -1.95
N ILE A 37 5.10 -3.02 -3.16
CA ILE A 37 5.90 -2.68 -4.34
C ILE A 37 5.74 -1.20 -4.68
N GLY A 38 4.50 -0.68 -4.72
CA GLY A 38 4.20 0.73 -4.94
C GLY A 38 4.89 1.64 -3.93
N GLY A 39 4.77 1.35 -2.63
CA GLY A 39 5.44 2.09 -1.57
C GLY A 39 6.98 2.06 -1.65
N ARG A 40 7.57 0.95 -2.11
CA ARG A 40 9.02 0.88 -2.36
C ARG A 40 9.44 1.71 -3.56
N LEU A 41 8.70 1.62 -4.68
CA LEU A 41 8.97 2.39 -5.89
C LEU A 41 8.74 3.90 -5.66
N ALA A 42 7.76 4.28 -4.83
CA ALA A 42 7.53 5.67 -4.47
C ALA A 42 8.72 6.28 -3.68
N ARG A 43 9.40 5.48 -2.85
CA ARG A 43 10.58 5.93 -2.08
C ARG A 43 11.87 5.86 -2.89
N CYS A 44 12.14 4.72 -3.51
CA CYS A 44 13.45 4.36 -4.06
C CYS A 44 13.46 4.17 -5.59
N GLY A 45 12.30 4.23 -6.25
CA GLY A 45 12.17 3.98 -7.68
C GLY A 45 12.48 5.19 -8.57
N PRO A 46 12.40 5.01 -9.90
CA PRO A 46 12.62 6.07 -10.89
C PRO A 46 11.65 7.23 -10.69
N ALA A 47 12.12 8.46 -10.90
CA ALA A 47 11.35 9.67 -10.59
C ALA A 47 10.04 9.77 -11.39
N GLU A 48 10.05 9.25 -12.60
CA GLU A 48 8.97 9.29 -13.59
C GLU A 48 7.74 8.50 -13.16
N VAL A 49 7.93 7.53 -12.26
CA VAL A 49 6.88 6.62 -11.78
C VAL A 49 6.55 6.81 -10.30
N ARG A 50 7.24 7.71 -9.58
CA ARG A 50 7.06 7.87 -8.13
C ARG A 50 5.64 8.32 -7.74
N ALA A 51 5.00 9.16 -8.57
CA ALA A 51 3.64 9.62 -8.31
C ALA A 51 2.64 8.45 -8.43
N GLU A 52 2.68 7.72 -9.54
CA GLU A 52 1.82 6.56 -9.78
C GLU A 52 2.10 5.42 -8.79
N ALA A 53 3.36 5.23 -8.40
CA ALA A 53 3.75 4.25 -7.40
C ALA A 53 3.17 4.57 -6.01
N ARG A 54 3.07 5.86 -5.67
CA ARG A 54 2.42 6.29 -4.42
C ARG A 54 0.94 6.00 -4.45
N GLU A 55 0.27 6.32 -5.55
CA GLU A 55 -1.15 6.01 -5.75
C GLU A 55 -1.40 4.49 -5.67
N LEU A 56 -0.56 3.67 -6.32
CA LEU A 56 -0.62 2.21 -6.21
C LEU A 56 -0.48 1.72 -4.76
N GLY A 57 0.32 2.42 -3.94
CA GLY A 57 0.47 2.16 -2.50
C GLY A 57 -0.80 2.39 -1.69
N GLU A 58 -1.73 3.19 -2.21
CA GLU A 58 -2.96 3.62 -1.55
C GLU A 58 -4.20 2.86 -2.04
N ILE A 59 -4.12 2.13 -3.17
CA ILE A 59 -5.25 1.37 -3.73
C ILE A 59 -5.73 0.26 -2.79
N GLY A 60 -7.04 0.23 -2.58
CA GLY A 60 -7.68 -0.77 -1.75
C GLY A 60 -7.26 -0.67 -0.27
N VAL A 61 -6.72 0.48 0.17
CA VAL A 61 -6.65 0.80 1.60
C VAL A 61 -8.06 1.12 2.06
N PRO A 62 -8.65 0.28 2.92
CA PRO A 62 -9.98 0.56 3.39
C PRO A 62 -9.87 1.64 4.46
N GLY A 63 -10.29 2.86 4.15
CA GLY A 63 -10.34 3.95 5.15
C GLY A 63 -11.22 3.60 6.36
N THR A 64 -12.20 2.70 6.19
CA THR A 64 -13.14 2.26 7.21
C THR A 64 -13.78 0.92 6.81
N MET A 65 -13.01 -0.11 6.38
CA MET A 65 -13.62 -1.45 6.35
C MET A 65 -13.67 -1.97 7.78
N ALA A 66 -14.90 -2.25 8.22
CA ALA A 66 -15.24 -2.73 9.53
C ALA A 66 -14.28 -3.84 9.98
N ILE A 67 -13.94 -3.77 11.25
CA ILE A 67 -13.07 -4.69 12.01
C ILE A 67 -13.60 -6.16 11.97
N ASP A 68 -14.74 -6.42 11.32
CA ASP A 68 -15.38 -7.73 11.16
C ASP A 68 -15.33 -8.31 9.72
N HIS A 69 -14.47 -7.83 8.81
CA HIS A 69 -14.35 -8.46 7.49
C HIS A 69 -13.42 -9.70 7.53
N PRO A 70 -13.92 -10.94 7.33
CA PRO A 70 -13.17 -12.18 7.57
C PRO A 70 -12.17 -12.56 6.46
N VAL A 71 -11.65 -11.59 5.71
CA VAL A 71 -10.77 -11.82 4.54
C VAL A 71 -9.34 -11.33 4.78
N VAL A 72 -8.99 -10.94 6.00
CA VAL A 72 -7.56 -10.88 6.36
C VAL A 72 -7.13 -12.33 6.61
N PRO A 73 -6.25 -12.92 5.78
CA PRO A 73 -5.80 -14.29 6.01
C PRO A 73 -5.19 -14.39 7.40
N ALA A 74 -5.52 -15.42 8.17
CA ALA A 74 -4.98 -15.66 9.52
C ALA A 74 -3.47 -16.02 9.53
N GLY A 75 -2.74 -15.67 8.47
CA GLY A 75 -1.33 -15.96 8.25
C GLY A 75 -0.53 -14.72 7.89
N GLU A 76 0.78 -14.88 7.81
CA GLU A 76 1.68 -13.78 7.46
C GLU A 76 1.39 -13.21 6.07
N VAL A 77 1.47 -11.90 5.96
CA VAL A 77 1.33 -11.18 4.69
C VAL A 77 2.60 -11.42 3.86
N ARG A 78 2.51 -12.09 2.72
CA ARG A 78 3.69 -12.40 1.87
C ARG A 78 4.48 -11.14 1.49
N ALA A 79 3.80 -10.01 1.40
CA ALA A 79 4.42 -8.72 1.13
C ALA A 79 5.44 -8.26 2.20
N SER A 80 5.34 -8.74 3.45
CA SER A 80 6.32 -8.43 4.50
C SER A 80 7.72 -8.99 4.21
N LEU A 81 7.80 -10.05 3.41
CA LEU A 81 9.05 -10.70 3.00
C LEU A 81 9.78 -9.92 1.88
N LEU A 82 9.14 -8.89 1.32
CA LEU A 82 9.71 -8.08 0.25
C LEU A 82 10.82 -7.19 0.83
N THR A 83 12.07 -7.46 0.45
CA THR A 83 13.24 -6.72 0.93
C THR A 83 13.68 -5.63 -0.04
N GLU A 84 13.46 -5.84 -1.33
CA GLU A 84 13.90 -4.92 -2.39
C GLU A 84 13.14 -5.17 -3.69
N VAL A 85 13.20 -4.18 -4.58
CA VAL A 85 12.72 -4.24 -5.96
C VAL A 85 13.92 -3.87 -6.84
N VAL A 86 14.63 -4.88 -7.36
CA VAL A 86 15.90 -4.68 -8.09
C VAL A 86 15.64 -4.13 -9.49
N ASP A 87 14.69 -4.73 -10.22
CA ASP A 87 14.25 -4.28 -11.52
C ASP A 87 12.78 -3.86 -11.44
N ALA A 88 12.54 -2.54 -11.51
CA ALA A 88 11.20 -1.98 -11.45
C ALA A 88 10.33 -2.45 -12.62
N ARG A 89 10.88 -2.54 -13.83
CA ARG A 89 10.12 -2.95 -15.02
C ARG A 89 9.74 -4.42 -14.90
N ALA A 90 10.69 -5.30 -14.59
CA ALA A 90 10.42 -6.74 -14.45
C ALA A 90 9.41 -7.01 -13.33
N ALA A 91 9.58 -6.37 -12.16
CA ALA A 91 8.65 -6.51 -11.05
C ALA A 91 7.24 -6.02 -11.39
N LEU A 92 7.10 -4.87 -12.07
CA LEU A 92 5.81 -4.34 -12.50
C LEU A 92 5.14 -5.21 -13.57
N THR A 93 5.89 -5.73 -14.53
CA THR A 93 5.37 -6.68 -15.53
C THR A 93 4.86 -7.96 -14.86
N ALA A 94 5.64 -8.55 -13.96
CA ALA A 94 5.24 -9.74 -13.23
C ALA A 94 4.01 -9.48 -12.34
N LEU A 95 3.95 -8.31 -11.69
CA LEU A 95 2.82 -7.89 -10.85
C LEU A 95 1.54 -7.75 -11.68
N GLY A 96 1.63 -7.12 -12.86
CA GLY A 96 0.51 -6.99 -13.78
C GLY A 96 -0.05 -8.36 -14.21
N CYS A 97 0.82 -9.34 -14.48
CA CYS A 97 0.38 -10.71 -14.77
C CYS A 97 -0.36 -11.36 -13.59
N LEU A 98 0.18 -11.26 -12.38
CA LEU A 98 -0.49 -11.81 -11.18
C LEU A 98 -1.85 -11.14 -10.95
N LEU A 99 -1.93 -9.82 -11.05
CA LEU A 99 -3.18 -9.08 -10.88
C LEU A 99 -4.22 -9.47 -11.93
N GLY A 100 -3.80 -9.66 -13.19
CA GLY A 100 -4.67 -10.18 -14.24
C GLY A 100 -5.23 -11.58 -13.94
N GLU A 101 -4.38 -12.50 -13.46
CA GLU A 101 -4.81 -13.84 -13.04
C GLU A 101 -5.80 -13.79 -11.87
N VAL A 102 -5.53 -12.92 -10.88
CA VAL A 102 -6.44 -12.67 -9.74
C VAL A 102 -7.78 -12.14 -10.23
N GLY A 103 -7.79 -11.14 -11.12
CA GLY A 103 -9.02 -10.55 -11.66
C GLY A 103 -9.89 -11.60 -12.35
N ILE A 104 -9.29 -12.46 -13.19
CA ILE A 104 -10.00 -13.56 -13.85
C ILE A 104 -10.62 -14.52 -12.82
N ALA A 105 -9.85 -14.88 -11.78
CA ALA A 105 -10.34 -15.77 -10.73
C ALA A 105 -11.52 -15.15 -9.96
N LEU A 106 -11.43 -13.87 -9.62
CA LEU A 106 -12.48 -13.13 -8.92
C LEU A 106 -13.77 -13.02 -9.74
N VAL A 107 -13.68 -12.79 -11.05
CA VAL A 107 -14.86 -12.80 -11.94
C VAL A 107 -15.54 -14.16 -11.91
N GLY A 108 -14.78 -15.27 -11.94
CA GLY A 108 -15.33 -16.61 -11.81
C GLY A 108 -16.10 -16.81 -10.50
N ILE A 109 -15.52 -16.36 -9.38
CA ILE A 109 -16.19 -16.42 -8.07
C ILE A 109 -17.45 -15.55 -8.02
N ALA A 110 -17.39 -14.33 -8.58
CA ALA A 110 -18.52 -13.41 -8.62
C ALA A 110 -19.69 -13.98 -9.44
N CYS A 111 -19.41 -14.77 -10.49
CA CYS A 111 -20.43 -15.46 -11.28
C CYS A 111 -21.04 -16.67 -10.54
N ASP A 112 -20.27 -17.37 -9.70
CA ASP A 112 -20.69 -18.59 -9.00
C ASP A 112 -21.36 -18.32 -7.63
N THR A 113 -21.26 -17.11 -7.08
CA THR A 113 -21.79 -16.80 -5.74
C THR A 113 -23.27 -16.43 -5.76
N GLU A 114 -24.09 -17.11 -4.95
CA GLU A 114 -25.53 -16.85 -4.88
C GLU A 114 -25.93 -15.77 -3.86
N ASP A 115 -25.20 -15.53 -2.76
CA ASP A 115 -25.38 -14.34 -1.89
C ASP A 115 -24.24 -14.15 -0.86
N GLY A 116 -23.97 -12.90 -0.48
CA GLY A 116 -23.06 -12.50 0.61
C GLY A 116 -21.62 -12.12 0.22
N LEU A 117 -21.05 -12.73 -0.83
CA LEU A 117 -19.69 -12.43 -1.31
C LEU A 117 -19.65 -11.63 -2.61
N TYR A 118 -20.77 -11.48 -3.33
CA TYR A 118 -20.82 -10.78 -4.61
C TYR A 118 -20.22 -9.38 -4.53
N TRP A 119 -20.72 -8.55 -3.61
CA TRP A 119 -20.25 -7.17 -3.46
C TRP A 119 -18.76 -7.09 -3.09
N GLN A 120 -18.29 -8.00 -2.24
CA GLN A 120 -16.88 -8.09 -1.86
C GLN A 120 -16.00 -8.49 -3.05
N CYS A 121 -16.50 -9.35 -3.94
CA CYS A 121 -15.81 -9.70 -5.18
C CYS A 121 -15.77 -8.49 -6.13
N ILE A 122 -16.84 -7.71 -6.24
CA ILE A 122 -16.85 -6.48 -7.05
C ILE A 122 -15.83 -5.47 -6.52
N GLU A 123 -15.80 -5.20 -5.22
CA GLU A 123 -14.81 -4.29 -4.61
C GLU A 123 -13.37 -4.79 -4.84
N ALA A 124 -13.15 -6.11 -4.75
CA ALA A 124 -11.84 -6.70 -5.03
C ALA A 124 -11.46 -6.59 -6.52
N ILE A 125 -12.41 -6.80 -7.44
CA ILE A 125 -12.20 -6.64 -8.88
C ILE A 125 -11.84 -5.19 -9.21
N ASP A 126 -12.59 -4.22 -8.67
CA ASP A 126 -12.32 -2.79 -8.89
C ASP A 126 -10.94 -2.40 -8.37
N ALA A 127 -10.54 -2.89 -7.19
CA ALA A 127 -9.21 -2.63 -6.64
C ALA A 127 -8.09 -3.26 -7.49
N VAL A 128 -8.32 -4.45 -8.04
CA VAL A 128 -7.38 -5.12 -8.95
C VAL A 128 -7.26 -4.37 -10.26
N ASP A 129 -8.38 -3.96 -10.86
CA ASP A 129 -8.42 -3.22 -12.13
C ASP A 129 -7.70 -1.88 -11.99
N GLU A 130 -7.97 -1.12 -10.93
CA GLU A 130 -7.27 0.13 -10.66
C GLU A 130 -5.76 -0.10 -10.49
N SER A 131 -5.37 -1.19 -9.81
CA SER A 131 -3.96 -1.53 -9.64
C SER A 131 -3.28 -1.89 -10.95
N VAL A 132 -3.97 -2.63 -11.83
CA VAL A 132 -3.50 -2.98 -13.18
C VAL A 132 -3.30 -1.72 -14.02
N ASP A 133 -4.24 -0.78 -13.95
CA ASP A 133 -4.15 0.50 -14.66
C ASP A 133 -2.94 1.33 -14.21
N ARG A 134 -2.66 1.41 -12.89
CA ARG A 134 -1.45 2.09 -12.41
C ARG A 134 -0.18 1.38 -12.86
N VAL A 135 -0.15 0.04 -12.81
CA VAL A 135 0.99 -0.76 -13.28
C VAL A 135 1.27 -0.50 -14.76
N HIS A 136 0.24 -0.52 -15.60
CA HIS A 136 0.38 -0.22 -17.03
C HIS A 136 0.83 1.23 -17.27
N GLY A 137 0.29 2.19 -16.51
CA GLY A 137 0.73 3.58 -16.54
C GLY A 137 2.22 3.74 -16.27
N MET A 138 2.73 3.08 -15.23
CA MET A 138 4.16 3.09 -14.91
C MET A 138 5.01 2.40 -15.98
N LEU A 139 4.59 1.24 -16.48
CA LEU A 139 5.31 0.51 -17.54
C LEU A 139 5.42 1.34 -18.83
N ARG A 140 4.37 2.09 -19.18
CA ARG A 140 4.39 3.02 -20.32
C ARG A 140 5.43 4.12 -20.12
N ARG A 141 5.45 4.77 -18.95
CA ARG A 141 6.44 5.82 -18.64
C ARG A 141 7.87 5.31 -18.65
N LEU A 142 8.10 4.13 -18.09
CA LEU A 142 9.43 3.51 -18.14
C LEU A 142 9.86 3.19 -19.57
N ALA A 143 8.93 2.93 -20.50
CA ALA A 143 9.23 2.65 -21.91
C ALA A 143 9.50 3.92 -22.74
N GLU A 144 8.95 5.06 -22.30
CA GLU A 144 9.23 6.38 -22.87
C GLU A 144 10.58 6.93 -22.40
N LEU A 145 11.12 6.40 -21.29
CA LEU A 145 12.48 6.71 -20.85
C LEU A 145 13.48 6.13 -21.87
N PRO A 146 14.28 6.96 -22.55
CA PRO A 146 15.30 6.45 -23.47
C PRO A 146 16.23 5.48 -22.72
N PRO A 147 16.70 4.39 -23.36
CA PRO A 147 17.71 3.55 -22.76
C PRO A 147 18.90 4.43 -22.41
N ASP A 148 19.21 4.51 -21.12
CA ASP A 148 20.25 5.36 -20.58
C ASP A 148 21.56 5.07 -21.32
N HIS A 149 22.00 6.02 -22.15
CA HIS A 149 23.37 6.01 -22.63
C HIS A 149 24.25 6.40 -21.45
N GLY A 150 24.62 5.38 -20.67
CA GLY A 150 25.61 5.40 -19.59
C GLY A 150 25.85 6.76 -18.97
N PHE A 151 25.21 7.04 -17.83
CA PHE A 151 25.76 8.00 -16.89
C PHE A 151 27.14 7.50 -16.44
N GLU A 152 28.18 8.01 -17.10
CA GLU A 152 29.51 8.11 -16.55
C GLU A 152 29.40 8.71 -15.14
N SER A 153 30.00 8.00 -14.21
CA SER A 153 29.98 8.28 -12.79
C SER A 153 30.50 9.68 -12.49
N ALA A 154 29.61 10.57 -12.04
CA ALA A 154 29.98 11.83 -11.40
C ALA A 154 29.26 11.96 -10.06
N HIS A 155 29.84 11.28 -9.07
CA HIS A 155 29.95 11.65 -7.65
C HIS A 155 28.77 12.30 -6.90
N ALA A 156 28.43 11.59 -5.81
CA ALA A 156 28.09 12.10 -4.48
C ALA A 156 26.70 12.69 -4.23
N HIS A 157 25.76 11.81 -3.90
CA HIS A 157 24.88 12.07 -2.76
C HIS A 157 24.63 10.78 -1.99
N GLU A 158 25.52 10.53 -1.03
CA GLU A 158 25.26 9.62 0.09
C GLU A 158 24.19 10.32 0.93
N GLN A 159 22.92 10.00 0.65
CA GLN A 159 21.81 10.31 1.54
C GLN A 159 21.46 9.04 2.29
N ASP A 160 22.18 8.91 3.40
CA ASP A 160 21.81 8.12 4.55
C ASP A 160 20.30 8.12 4.76
N CYS A 161 19.68 6.96 4.54
CA CYS A 161 18.40 6.64 5.16
C CYS A 161 18.67 6.33 6.64
N GLU A 162 19.08 7.33 7.40
CA GLU A 162 19.16 7.23 8.85
C GLU A 162 17.76 7.46 9.44
N ASP A 163 17.18 6.38 9.95
CA ASP A 163 16.02 6.39 10.83
C ASP A 163 16.33 7.22 12.09
N GLY A 164 15.86 8.47 12.11
CA GLY A 164 15.86 9.34 13.28
C GLY A 164 14.43 9.53 13.84
N PRO A 165 14.21 9.39 15.16
CA PRO A 165 12.87 9.40 15.72
C PRO A 165 12.25 10.81 15.71
N CYS A 166 10.97 10.87 15.31
CA CYS A 166 10.11 12.04 15.40
C CYS A 166 10.15 12.65 16.81
N ARG A 167 10.85 13.78 16.97
CA ARG A 167 10.77 14.60 18.19
C ARG A 167 9.51 15.46 18.16
N GLU A 168 8.76 15.35 19.24
CA GLU A 168 7.55 16.08 19.58
C GLU A 168 7.78 17.60 19.48
N ARG A 169 6.89 18.30 18.78
CA ARG A 169 6.81 19.76 18.80
C ARG A 169 6.13 20.21 20.09
N GLU A 170 6.91 20.46 21.14
CA GLU A 170 6.45 21.29 22.25
C GLU A 170 6.60 22.78 21.86
N GLN A 171 5.46 23.45 21.72
CA GLN A 171 5.36 24.89 21.47
C GLN A 171 5.62 25.65 22.78
N GLY A 172 6.85 26.08 23.00
CA GLY A 172 7.16 27.10 24.01
C GLY A 172 6.93 28.51 23.44
N HIS A 173 5.76 29.10 23.66
CA HIS A 173 5.54 30.53 23.44
C HIS A 173 5.79 31.27 24.76
N GLU A 174 7.00 31.82 24.88
CA GLU A 174 7.44 32.63 26.00
C GLU A 174 7.04 34.09 25.77
N ARG A 175 6.23 34.67 26.67
CA ARG A 175 6.22 36.12 26.92
C ARG A 175 6.05 36.42 28.40
N ALA A 176 7.05 37.16 28.91
CA ALA A 176 7.15 37.68 30.26
C ALA A 176 6.04 38.73 30.60
N GLY A 177 5.73 38.81 31.91
CA GLY A 177 4.62 39.55 32.57
C GLY A 177 4.66 41.09 32.50
N PRO A 178 4.17 41.87 33.51
CA PRO A 178 3.91 41.54 34.92
C PRO A 178 2.52 42.03 35.46
N GLY A 179 2.22 41.79 36.74
CA GLY A 179 1.26 42.66 37.48
C GLY A 179 0.27 41.96 38.42
N GLU A 180 0.58 42.07 39.71
CA GLU A 180 -0.34 42.39 40.83
C GLU A 180 -1.70 41.70 41.02
N ALA A 181 -1.77 41.03 42.19
CA ALA A 181 -2.69 41.31 43.29
C ALA A 181 -4.15 40.81 43.28
N LEU A 182 -4.57 40.48 44.51
CA LEU A 182 -5.93 40.34 45.07
C LEU A 182 -6.60 38.96 44.85
N ARG A 183 -6.72 38.12 45.89
CA ARG A 183 -7.65 38.18 47.05
C ARG A 183 -9.03 37.57 46.72
N GLY A 184 -9.46 36.61 47.55
CA GLY A 184 -10.86 36.15 47.68
C GLY A 184 -11.07 34.74 47.14
N ARG A 185 -11.24 33.71 47.98
CA ARG A 185 -12.48 33.33 48.70
C ARG A 185 -13.52 32.74 47.74
N ALA A 186 -13.84 31.46 47.98
CA ALA A 186 -15.12 30.74 47.84
C ALA A 186 -16.01 31.06 46.62
N GLU A 187 -16.62 30.11 45.92
CA GLU A 187 -17.77 29.35 46.40
C GLU A 187 -18.13 28.28 45.35
N SER A 188 -18.79 27.23 45.84
CA SER A 188 -19.66 26.24 45.18
C SER A 188 -20.25 26.61 43.81
N TRP A 189 -20.54 25.59 42.99
CA TRP A 189 -21.83 25.49 42.27
C TRP A 189 -22.20 24.06 41.81
N PRO A 190 -23.49 23.81 41.51
CA PRO A 190 -24.18 22.56 41.79
C PRO A 190 -24.29 21.59 40.60
N VAL A 191 -24.69 20.35 40.93
CA VAL A 191 -25.12 19.31 40.00
C VAL A 191 -26.51 19.67 39.42
N THR A 192 -26.66 19.56 38.11
CA THR A 192 -27.96 19.59 37.44
C THR A 192 -28.38 18.17 37.10
N SER A 193 -29.55 17.74 37.58
CA SER A 193 -30.31 16.60 37.05
C SER A 193 -31.10 17.01 35.83
#